data_AF-A0A4R1WI73-F1
#
_entry.id   AF-A0A4R1WI73-F1
#
_cell.length_a   1.000
_cell.length_b   1.000
_cell.length_c   1.000
_cell.angle_alpha   90.00
_cell.angle_beta   90.00
_cell.angle_gamma   90.00
#
_symmetry.space_group_name_H-M   'P 1'
#
loop_
_entity.id
_entity.type
_entity.pdbx_description
1 polymer ?
#
loop_
_entity_poly.entity_id
_entity_poly.type
_entity_poly.pdbx_seq_one_letter_code
_entity_poly.pdbx_strand_id
1 'polypeptide(L)'
;MMGSGQRTISHLTGMRAMNTLGTEIHLHARVFRAGCDWYADIDDHLDPQPDDPFWYGYYDTQRAAIDAACERIAAFNRARAERISQQLLSLASIS
;
A
#
# COMPACT_ATOMS: atom_id res chain seq x y z
N MET A 1 -0.34 47.58 -4.48
CA MET A 1 0.01 46.47 -5.39
C MET A 1 0.48 45.29 -4.54
N MET A 2 -0.40 44.37 -4.19
CA MET A 2 -0.04 43.10 -3.55
C MET A 2 -0.92 42.00 -4.14
N GLY A 3 -0.31 40.89 -4.57
CA GLY A 3 -1.06 39.78 -5.16
C GLY A 3 -0.17 38.71 -5.78
N SER A 4 0.80 38.18 -5.04
CA SER A 4 1.53 36.97 -5.43
C SER A 4 2.00 36.22 -4.18
N GLY A 5 1.15 35.37 -3.62
CA GLY A 5 1.52 34.56 -2.44
C GLY A 5 0.65 33.34 -2.14
N GLN A 6 -0.55 33.21 -2.74
CA GLN A 6 -1.50 32.16 -2.34
C GLN A 6 -1.41 30.84 -3.12
N ARG A 7 -0.68 30.75 -4.24
CA ARG A 7 -0.69 29.53 -5.07
C ARG A 7 0.26 28.42 -4.59
N THR A 8 1.27 28.74 -3.78
CA THR A 8 2.27 27.74 -3.35
C THR A 8 1.86 27.01 -2.07
N ILE A 9 1.09 27.65 -1.18
CA ILE A 9 0.75 27.07 0.13
C ILE A 9 -0.35 26.00 0.02
N SER A 10 -1.36 26.17 -0.84
CA SER A 10 -2.43 25.16 -1.01
C SER A 10 -1.90 23.78 -1.45
N HIS A 11 -0.86 23.73 -2.28
CA HIS A 11 -0.28 22.47 -2.75
C HIS A 11 0.44 21.71 -1.61
N LEU A 12 1.15 22.43 -0.73
CA LEU A 12 1.86 21.88 0.42
C LEU A 12 0.91 21.46 1.56
N THR A 13 -0.20 22.16 1.76
CA THR A 13 -1.21 21.81 2.76
C THR A 13 -1.99 20.54 2.36
N GLY A 14 -2.30 20.35 1.07
CA GLY A 14 -2.91 19.12 0.57
C GLY A 14 -2.01 17.89 0.74
N MET A 15 -0.70 18.03 0.45
CA MET A 15 0.30 16.97 0.63
C MET A 15 0.49 16.57 2.09
N ARG A 16 0.46 17.52 3.03
CA ARG A 16 0.54 17.21 4.46
C ARG A 16 -0.71 16.49 4.99
N ALA A 17 -1.91 16.86 4.54
CA ALA A 17 -3.13 16.15 4.91
C ALA A 17 -3.17 14.71 4.38
N MET A 18 -2.63 14.46 3.18
CA MET A 18 -2.45 13.10 2.65
C MET A 18 -1.46 12.25 3.47
N ASN A 19 -0.40 12.87 4.00
CA ASN A 19 0.55 12.15 4.85
C ASN A 19 -0.04 11.75 6.20
N THR A 20 -0.95 12.56 6.76
CA THR A 20 -1.65 12.22 8.02
C THR A 20 -2.64 11.06 7.86
N LEU A 21 -3.06 10.75 6.64
CA LEU A 21 -3.92 9.59 6.33
C LEU A 21 -3.14 8.27 6.25
N GLY A 22 -1.81 8.27 6.46
CA GLY A 22 -0.96 7.09 6.31
C GLY A 22 -1.03 6.53 4.89
N THR A 23 -1.01 7.42 3.88
CA THR A 23 -1.20 7.05 2.45
C THR A 23 0.05 6.48 1.77
N GLU A 24 1.21 6.61 2.40
CA GLU A 24 2.46 6.03 1.91
C GLU A 24 2.62 4.60 2.43
N ILE A 25 2.80 3.65 1.51
CA ILE A 25 3.04 2.24 1.83
C ILE A 25 4.14 1.74 0.91
N HIS A 26 5.10 1.01 1.47
CA HIS A 26 6.27 0.51 0.75
C HIS A 26 6.25 -1.02 0.70
N LEU A 27 5.21 -1.60 0.11
CA LEU A 27 5.16 -3.05 -0.10
C LEU A 27 6.12 -3.48 -1.21
N HIS A 28 6.99 -4.42 -0.87
CA HIS A 28 7.94 -5.05 -1.77
C HIS A 28 7.65 -6.55 -1.81
N ALA A 29 7.43 -7.08 -3.02
CA ALA A 29 7.38 -8.51 -3.23
C ALA A 29 8.78 -9.05 -3.52
N ARG A 30 9.20 -10.12 -2.85
CA ARG A 30 10.38 -10.89 -3.22
C ARG A 30 9.94 -12.25 -3.72
N VAL A 31 10.49 -12.65 -4.86
CA VAL A 31 10.22 -13.96 -5.46
C VAL A 31 11.55 -14.62 -5.77
N PHE A 32 11.80 -15.79 -5.18
CA PHE A 32 13.05 -16.52 -5.37
C PHE A 32 12.84 -18.02 -5.32
N ARG A 33 13.82 -18.77 -5.81
CA ARG A 33 13.75 -20.23 -5.86
C ARG A 33 14.16 -20.82 -4.50
N ALA A 34 13.31 -21.67 -3.95
CA ALA A 34 13.48 -22.34 -2.66
C ALA A 34 13.43 -23.87 -2.84
N GLY A 35 14.57 -24.46 -3.21
CA GLY A 35 14.64 -25.89 -3.54
C GLY A 35 13.93 -26.21 -4.86
N CYS A 36 12.92 -27.07 -4.81
CA CYS A 36 12.10 -27.41 -5.98
C CYS A 36 11.01 -26.37 -6.25
N ASP A 37 10.64 -25.58 -5.25
CA ASP A 37 9.53 -24.64 -5.31
C ASP A 37 10.01 -23.20 -5.52
N TRP A 38 9.05 -22.31 -5.74
CA TRP A 38 9.21 -20.87 -5.74
C TRP A 38 8.58 -20.29 -4.50
N TYR A 39 9.36 -19.50 -3.76
CA TYR A 39 8.87 -18.78 -2.60
C TYR A 39 8.53 -17.34 -3.02
N ALA A 40 7.38 -16.85 -2.58
CA ALA A 40 7.06 -15.43 -2.64
C ALA A 40 6.70 -14.93 -1.24
N ASP A 41 7.25 -13.79 -0.86
CA ASP A 41 6.79 -13.00 0.28
C ASP A 41 6.55 -11.55 -0.11
N ILE A 42 5.73 -10.87 0.67
CA ILE A 42 5.45 -9.44 0.56
C ILE A 42 5.75 -8.84 1.92
N ASP A 43 6.60 -7.83 1.94
CA ASP A 43 7.01 -7.16 3.16
C ASP A 43 7.02 -5.65 2.97
N ASP A 44 6.82 -4.90 4.05
CA ASP A 44 7.11 -3.47 4.09
C ASP A 44 8.53 -3.28 4.64
N HIS A 45 9.45 -2.81 3.81
CA HIS A 45 10.85 -2.66 4.22
C HIS A 45 11.03 -1.68 5.39
N LEU A 46 10.07 -0.78 5.61
CA LEU A 46 10.10 0.19 6.71
C LEU A 46 9.36 -0.30 7.96
N ASP A 47 8.49 -1.29 7.82
CA ASP A 47 7.76 -1.92 8.92
C ASP A 47 7.63 -3.44 8.68
N PRO A 48 8.73 -4.20 8.84
CA PRO A 48 8.74 -5.62 8.55
C PRO A 48 7.67 -6.32 9.36
N GLN A 49 6.62 -6.82 8.68
CA GLN A 49 5.53 -7.45 9.38
C GLN A 49 5.99 -8.81 9.93
N PRO A 50 5.48 -9.27 11.09
CA PRO A 50 5.76 -10.62 11.57
C PRO A 50 5.36 -11.67 10.51
N ASP A 51 5.96 -12.87 10.58
CA ASP A 51 5.75 -14.02 9.66
C ASP A 51 4.28 -14.50 9.61
N ASP A 52 3.37 -13.67 9.11
CA ASP A 52 1.98 -14.01 8.85
C ASP A 52 1.93 -14.85 7.57
N PRO A 53 1.41 -16.09 7.62
CA PRO A 53 1.23 -16.95 6.45
C PRO A 53 0.41 -16.31 5.32
N PHE A 54 -0.35 -15.25 5.60
CA PHE A 54 -1.03 -14.46 4.58
C PHE A 54 -0.04 -13.81 3.59
N TRP A 55 1.11 -13.35 4.08
CA TRP A 55 2.07 -12.54 3.32
C TRP A 55 3.10 -13.34 2.55
N TYR A 56 3.15 -14.66 2.72
CA TYR A 56 4.08 -15.52 1.98
C TYR A 56 3.44 -16.81 1.45
N GLY A 57 4.18 -17.54 0.61
CA GLY A 57 3.77 -18.86 0.13
C GLY A 57 4.81 -19.54 -0.75
N TYR A 58 4.61 -20.84 -0.97
CA TYR A 58 5.39 -21.69 -1.87
C TYR A 58 4.54 -22.10 -3.08
N TYR A 59 5.16 -22.16 -4.26
CA TYR A 59 4.47 -22.38 -5.53
C TYR A 59 5.31 -23.25 -6.47
N ASP A 60 4.66 -24.09 -7.27
CA ASP A 60 5.35 -24.99 -8.21
C ASP A 60 6.08 -24.25 -9.33
N THR A 61 5.67 -23.01 -9.65
CA THR A 61 6.25 -22.22 -10.74
C THR A 61 6.50 -20.77 -10.35
N GLN A 62 7.50 -20.14 -10.99
CA GLN A 62 7.80 -18.73 -10.81
C GLN A 62 6.60 -17.84 -11.13
N ARG A 63 5.87 -18.19 -12.20
CA ARG A 63 4.69 -17.45 -12.63
C ARG A 63 3.61 -17.48 -11.56
N ALA A 64 3.30 -18.66 -11.01
CA ALA A 64 2.33 -18.78 -9.93
C ALA A 64 2.74 -17.95 -8.70
N ALA A 65 4.03 -17.93 -8.36
CA ALA A 65 4.55 -17.12 -7.26
C ALA A 65 4.39 -15.60 -7.50
N ILE A 66 4.69 -15.13 -8.72
CA ILE A 66 4.50 -13.73 -9.12
C ILE A 66 3.02 -13.34 -9.13
N ASP A 67 2.19 -14.15 -9.78
CA ASP A 67 0.74 -13.90 -9.89
C ASP A 67 0.12 -13.77 -8.49
N ALA A 68 0.45 -14.70 -7.60
CA ALA A 68 -0.06 -14.71 -6.23
C ALA A 68 0.44 -13.51 -5.40
N ALA A 69 1.67 -13.03 -5.63
CA ALA A 69 2.17 -11.81 -4.98
C ALA A 69 1.43 -10.56 -5.49
N CYS A 70 1.24 -10.45 -6.81
CA CYS A 70 0.47 -9.37 -7.44
C CYS A 70 -0.98 -9.33 -6.95
N GLU A 71 -1.65 -10.48 -6.87
CA GLU A 71 -3.03 -10.58 -6.38
C GLU A 71 -3.19 -10.08 -4.95
N ARG A 72 -2.27 -10.46 -4.05
CA ARG A 72 -2.27 -10.02 -2.64
C ARG A 72 -2.05 -8.51 -2.53
N ILE A 73 -1.07 -7.95 -3.24
CA ILE A 73 -0.83 -6.49 -3.27
C ILE A 73 -2.07 -5.76 -3.80
N ALA A 74 -2.70 -6.29 -4.85
CA ALA A 74 -3.90 -5.70 -5.41
C ALA A 74 -5.08 -5.76 -4.42
N ALA A 75 -5.27 -6.88 -3.73
CA ALA A 75 -6.30 -7.06 -2.72
C ALA A 75 -6.11 -6.10 -1.54
N PHE A 76 -4.87 -5.97 -1.05
CA PHE A 76 -4.52 -5.03 0.01
C PHE A 76 -4.82 -3.58 -0.39
N ASN A 77 -4.42 -3.17 -1.60
CA ASN A 77 -4.70 -1.82 -2.10
C ASN A 77 -6.20 -1.55 -2.27
N ARG A 78 -6.99 -2.54 -2.73
CA ARG A 78 -8.46 -2.41 -2.81
C ARG A 78 -9.10 -2.20 -1.43
N ALA A 79 -8.81 -3.09 -0.48
CA ALA A 79 -9.35 -3.00 0.88
C ALA A 79 -8.97 -1.68 1.56
N ARG A 80 -7.77 -1.17 1.28
CA ARG A 80 -7.32 0.13 1.75
C ARG A 80 -8.09 1.29 1.13
N ALA A 81 -8.24 1.30 -0.19
CA ALA A 81 -8.99 2.34 -0.89
C ALA A 81 -10.44 2.41 -0.38
N GLU A 82 -11.06 1.25 -0.15
CA GLU A 82 -12.39 1.15 0.46
C GLU A 82 -12.41 1.75 1.87
N ARG A 83 -11.45 1.41 2.74
CA ARG A 83 -11.36 1.97 4.09
C ARG A 83 -11.24 3.49 4.08
N ILE A 84 -10.36 4.04 3.24
CA ILE A 84 -10.17 5.49 3.11
C ILE A 84 -11.46 6.15 2.63
N SER A 85 -12.12 5.56 1.62
CA SER A 85 -13.40 6.05 1.11
C SER A 85 -14.46 6.12 2.23
N GLN A 86 -14.59 5.07 3.05
CA GLN A 86 -15.52 5.05 4.18
C GLN A 86 -15.18 6.09 5.25
N GLN A 87 -13.90 6.28 5.59
CA GLN A 87 -13.48 7.30 6.54
C GLN A 87 -13.84 8.70 6.05
N LEU A 88 -13.59 9.01 4.79
CA LEU A 88 -13.95 10.31 4.20
C LEU A 88 -15.45 10.55 4.20
N LEU A 89 -16.25 9.53 3.88
CA LEU A 89 -17.72 9.61 3.95
C LEU A 89 -18.21 9.85 5.39
N SER A 90 -17.61 9.19 6.38
CA SER A 90 -17.96 9.41 7.79
C SER A 90 -17.65 10.83 8.25
N LEU A 91 -16.50 11.39 7.86
CA LEU A 91 -16.10 12.76 8.22
C LEU A 91 -17.03 13.79 7.57
N ALA A 92 -17.41 13.57 6.32
CA ALA A 92 -18.35 14.42 5.61
C ALA A 92 -19.78 14.37 6.16
N SER A 93 -20.16 13.26 6.83
CA SER A 93 -21.50 13.09 7.42
C SER A 93 -21.62 13.69 8.83
N ILE A 94 -20.49 14.06 9.46
CA ILE A 94 -20.43 14.64 10.81
C ILE A 94 -20.30 16.18 10.76
N SER A 95 -19.99 16.76 9.58
CA SER A 95 -20.00 18.22 9.33
C SER A 95 -21.35 18.70 8.81
#